data_AF-A0A3D0M353-F1
#
_entry.id   AF-A0A3D0M353-F1
#
_cell.length_a   1.000
_cell.length_b   1.000
_cell.length_c   1.000
_cell.angle_alpha   90.00
_cell.angle_beta   90.00
_cell.angle_gamma   90.00
#
_symmetry.space_group_name_H-M   'P 1'
#
loop_
_entity.id
_entity.type
_entity.pdbx_description
1 polymer ?
#
loop_
_entity_poly.entity_id
_entity_poly.type
_entity_poly.pdbx_seq_one_letter_code
_entity_poly.pdbx_strand_id
1 'polypeptide(L)'
;MKHFTADDGRNLTPPTELEPLLKDAYTAFIKLLGHIRFFYMADEIWDGKSSLVFNNGNQRLLSFALDDGFFHIHIADKVFEVFGESMLDNVFEVLNKNSPDDCHRPSEELSVNPDPAVFPCGYRCDLCLGSKKYDDNNLSQSDNFAYMNRVCYHGCVPGIDIERPPADEIGVFRCSGCNQSNNKFCRCIACSKEKGYANCAECGNYHSCGVYRDSHYAGQCNLGITAEEVTALVIPYCMKERLDYFRSQLIEGRC
;
A
#
# COMPACT_ATOMS: atom_id res chain seq x y z
N MET A 1 -10.25 -16.61 12.45
CA MET A 1 -10.05 -15.45 11.58
C MET A 1 -11.36 -14.68 11.53
N LYS A 2 -11.38 -13.46 12.06
CA LYS A 2 -12.49 -12.52 11.93
C LYS A 2 -12.38 -11.76 10.61
N HIS A 3 -13.51 -11.56 9.93
CA HIS A 3 -13.58 -10.79 8.70
C HIS A 3 -14.50 -9.58 8.89
N PHE A 4 -14.24 -8.54 8.09
CA PHE A 4 -15.12 -7.40 7.89
C PHE A 4 -15.64 -7.47 6.46
N THR A 5 -16.93 -7.28 6.27
CA THR A 5 -17.52 -7.29 4.93
C THR A 5 -17.54 -5.86 4.39
N ALA A 6 -16.96 -5.66 3.21
CA ALA A 6 -17.11 -4.42 2.45
C ALA A 6 -18.54 -4.30 1.88
N ASP A 7 -18.92 -3.10 1.44
CA ASP A 7 -20.28 -2.82 0.94
C ASP A 7 -20.64 -3.65 -0.30
N ASP A 8 -19.63 -4.09 -1.05
CA ASP A 8 -19.76 -4.95 -2.22
C ASP A 8 -19.70 -6.46 -1.90
N GLY A 9 -19.69 -6.82 -0.61
CA GLY A 9 -19.70 -8.20 -0.14
C GLY A 9 -18.33 -8.86 -0.02
N ARG A 10 -17.22 -8.18 -0.36
CA ARG A 10 -15.88 -8.74 -0.21
C ARG A 10 -15.49 -8.89 1.27
N ASN A 11 -14.76 -9.97 1.55
CA ASN A 11 -14.21 -10.21 2.88
C ASN A 11 -12.87 -9.49 3.03
N LEU A 12 -12.78 -8.62 4.03
CA LEU A 12 -11.58 -7.91 4.43
C LEU A 12 -11.02 -8.57 5.68
N THR A 13 -9.73 -8.92 5.64
CA THR A 13 -9.06 -9.58 6.77
C THR A 13 -7.93 -8.70 7.27
N PRO A 14 -7.97 -8.26 8.53
CA PRO A 14 -6.93 -7.40 9.07
C PRO A 14 -5.67 -8.21 9.44
N PRO A 15 -4.50 -7.57 9.45
CA PRO A 15 -3.23 -8.08 9.99
C PRO A 15 -3.32 -8.84 11.30
N THR A 16 -4.12 -8.34 12.23
CA THR A 16 -4.29 -8.88 13.58
C THR A 16 -4.81 -10.31 13.58
N GLU A 17 -5.39 -10.76 12.46
CA GLU A 17 -5.89 -12.12 12.28
C GLU A 17 -4.91 -13.02 11.51
N LEU A 18 -3.97 -12.45 10.76
CA LEU A 18 -3.00 -13.18 9.92
C LEU A 18 -1.66 -13.38 10.62
N GLU A 19 -1.22 -12.40 11.41
CA GLU A 19 0.04 -12.48 12.16
C GLU A 19 0.08 -13.69 13.09
N PRO A 20 -0.97 -14.00 13.89
CA PRO A 20 -0.97 -15.20 14.73
C PRO A 20 -0.92 -16.52 13.93
N LEU A 21 -1.50 -16.54 12.72
CA LEU A 21 -1.49 -17.70 11.85
C LEU A 21 -0.11 -17.93 11.25
N LEU A 22 0.52 -16.89 10.71
CA LEU A 22 1.78 -17.00 9.97
C LEU A 22 3.02 -16.94 10.87
N LYS A 23 2.91 -16.47 12.12
CA LYS A 23 4.02 -16.39 13.08
C LYS A 23 5.23 -15.66 12.45
N ASP A 24 6.42 -16.25 12.49
CA ASP A 24 7.64 -15.66 11.92
C ASP A 24 7.55 -15.40 10.41
N ALA A 25 6.76 -16.19 9.69
CA ALA A 25 6.54 -16.02 8.25
C ALA A 25 5.71 -14.76 7.92
N TYR A 26 5.01 -14.18 8.90
CA TYR A 26 4.19 -12.99 8.68
C TYR A 26 5.02 -11.82 8.13
N THR A 27 6.24 -11.63 8.63
CA THR A 27 7.11 -10.54 8.15
C THR A 27 7.48 -10.71 6.67
N ALA A 28 7.70 -11.95 6.23
CA ALA A 28 7.98 -12.25 4.84
C ALA A 28 6.74 -12.04 3.96
N PHE A 29 5.58 -12.49 4.45
CA PHE A 29 4.29 -12.30 3.79
C PHE A 29 4.00 -10.83 3.50
N ILE A 30 4.12 -9.96 4.51
CA ILE A 30 3.82 -8.53 4.37
C ILE A 30 4.79 -7.80 3.45
N LYS A 31 6.08 -8.21 3.44
CA LYS A 31 7.10 -7.67 2.53
C LYS A 31 6.81 -8.05 1.09
N LEU A 32 6.48 -9.31 0.84
CA LEU A 32 6.13 -9.80 -0.48
C LEU A 32 4.84 -9.16 -1.00
N LEU A 33 3.79 -9.12 -0.18
CA LEU A 33 2.54 -8.45 -0.52
C LEU A 33 2.77 -6.97 -0.86
N GLY A 34 3.57 -6.29 -0.05
CA GLY A 34 3.95 -4.89 -0.30
C GLY A 34 4.71 -4.72 -1.61
N HIS A 35 5.67 -5.60 -1.89
CA HIS A 35 6.39 -5.61 -3.16
C HIS A 35 5.46 -5.79 -4.36
N ILE A 36 4.53 -6.75 -4.29
CA ILE A 36 3.57 -7.03 -5.37
C ILE A 36 2.72 -5.78 -5.62
N ARG A 37 2.09 -5.23 -4.59
CA ARG A 37 1.25 -4.04 -4.70
C ARG A 37 1.98 -2.85 -5.27
N PHE A 38 3.21 -2.64 -4.78
CA PHE A 38 4.01 -1.51 -5.21
C PHE A 38 4.41 -1.66 -6.68
N PHE A 39 5.01 -2.77 -7.08
CA PHE A 39 5.61 -2.90 -8.42
C PHE A 39 4.70 -3.47 -9.51
N TYR A 40 3.56 -4.06 -9.16
CA TYR A 40 2.71 -4.75 -10.12
C TYR A 40 1.26 -4.24 -10.10
N MET A 41 0.62 -4.30 -11.26
CA MET A 41 -0.80 -4.10 -11.47
C MET A 41 -1.51 -5.45 -11.39
N ALA A 42 -2.07 -5.78 -10.23
CA ALA A 42 -2.78 -7.03 -10.05
C ALA A 42 -3.99 -6.87 -9.12
N ASP A 43 -5.09 -7.52 -9.50
CA ASP A 43 -6.26 -7.73 -8.66
C ASP A 43 -5.98 -8.84 -7.65
N GLU A 44 -6.28 -8.55 -6.39
CA GLU A 44 -6.14 -9.48 -5.28
C GLU A 44 -7.49 -10.13 -5.00
N ILE A 45 -7.54 -11.46 -5.13
CA ILE A 45 -8.72 -12.27 -4.84
C ILE A 45 -8.44 -13.07 -3.58
N TRP A 46 -9.16 -12.74 -2.51
CA TRP A 46 -9.08 -13.43 -1.23
C TRP A 46 -10.30 -14.30 -1.00
N ASP A 47 -10.06 -15.54 -0.61
CA ASP A 47 -11.12 -16.52 -0.35
C ASP A 47 -11.77 -16.39 1.03
N GLY A 48 -11.29 -15.47 1.89
CA GLY A 48 -11.75 -15.35 3.26
C GLY A 48 -11.16 -16.38 4.22
N LYS A 49 -10.15 -17.17 3.81
CA LYS A 49 -9.66 -18.30 4.62
C LYS A 49 -8.16 -18.44 4.59
N SER A 50 -7.59 -18.80 3.44
CA SER A 50 -6.19 -19.20 3.33
C SER A 50 -5.61 -18.99 1.94
N SER A 51 -6.37 -18.53 0.95
CA SER A 51 -5.87 -18.36 -0.41
C SER A 51 -6.02 -16.93 -0.90
N LEU A 52 -4.88 -16.37 -1.32
CA LEU A 52 -4.81 -15.08 -1.98
C LEU A 52 -4.26 -15.26 -3.39
N VAL A 53 -4.99 -14.83 -4.40
CA VAL A 53 -4.60 -14.93 -5.80
C VAL A 53 -4.41 -13.54 -6.37
N PHE A 54 -3.36 -13.36 -7.18
CA PHE A 54 -3.06 -12.12 -7.88
C PHE A 54 -3.24 -12.34 -9.37
N ASN A 55 -4.16 -11.60 -9.98
CA ASN A 55 -4.43 -11.67 -11.41
C ASN A 55 -4.16 -10.33 -12.08
N ASN A 56 -3.59 -10.34 -13.27
CA ASN A 56 -3.62 -9.22 -14.20
C ASN A 56 -4.56 -9.62 -15.36
N GLY A 57 -5.78 -9.08 -15.35
CA GLY A 57 -6.84 -9.53 -16.25
C GLY A 57 -7.11 -11.04 -16.13
N ASN A 58 -6.92 -11.79 -17.22
CA ASN A 58 -7.13 -13.24 -17.25
C ASN A 58 -5.89 -14.06 -16.89
N GLN A 59 -4.76 -13.42 -16.61
CA GLN A 59 -3.51 -14.08 -16.28
C GLN A 59 -3.27 -14.07 -14.77
N ARG A 60 -2.93 -15.23 -14.21
CA ARG A 60 -2.46 -15.32 -12.82
C ARG A 60 -0.99 -14.94 -12.75
N LEU A 61 -0.68 -13.94 -11.94
CA LEU A 61 0.68 -13.51 -11.64
C LEU A 61 1.32 -14.46 -10.61
N LEU A 62 0.63 -14.66 -9.48
CA LEU A 62 1.01 -15.60 -8.43
C LEU A 62 -0.18 -15.91 -7.51
N SER A 63 -0.01 -16.87 -6.61
CA SER A 63 -0.95 -17.08 -5.51
C SER A 63 -0.26 -17.53 -4.24
N PHE A 64 -0.84 -17.15 -3.10
CA PHE A 64 -0.49 -17.63 -1.78
C PHE A 64 -1.47 -18.70 -1.30
N ALA A 65 -0.93 -19.70 -0.60
CA ALA A 65 -1.69 -20.60 0.26
C ALA A 65 -1.11 -20.52 1.67
N LEU A 66 -1.87 -19.94 2.60
CA LEU A 66 -1.48 -19.72 3.99
C LEU A 66 -1.70 -20.99 4.82
N ASP A 67 -0.76 -21.30 5.69
CA ASP A 67 -0.82 -22.43 6.62
C ASP A 67 -0.25 -22.00 8.01
N ASP A 68 -0.32 -22.88 9.00
CA ASP A 68 0.12 -22.58 10.36
C ASP A 68 1.66 -22.41 10.46
N GLY A 69 2.11 -21.16 10.52
CA GLY A 69 3.50 -20.77 10.65
C GLY A 69 4.28 -20.60 9.34
N PHE A 70 3.63 -20.77 8.18
CA PHE A 70 4.27 -20.64 6.87
C PHE A 70 3.24 -20.40 5.75
N PHE A 71 3.71 -20.14 4.54
CA PHE A 71 2.85 -20.07 3.37
C PHE A 71 3.55 -20.56 2.11
N HIS A 72 2.77 -21.06 1.16
CA HIS A 72 3.23 -21.42 -0.17
C HIS A 72 3.04 -20.26 -1.14
N ILE A 73 3.98 -20.09 -2.06
CA ILE A 73 3.89 -19.17 -3.19
C ILE A 73 3.94 -19.98 -4.48
N HIS A 74 2.92 -19.85 -5.30
CA HIS A 74 2.87 -20.45 -6.62
C HIS A 74 3.13 -19.37 -7.69
N ILE A 75 4.16 -19.56 -8.49
CA ILE A 75 4.51 -18.69 -9.63
C ILE A 75 4.79 -19.59 -10.82
N ALA A 76 3.96 -19.50 -11.86
CA ALA A 76 4.00 -20.43 -13.00
C ALA A 76 4.00 -21.91 -12.54
N ASP A 77 5.06 -22.67 -12.83
CA ASP A 77 5.25 -24.07 -12.46
C ASP A 77 6.02 -24.26 -11.13
N LYS A 78 6.44 -23.17 -10.48
CA LYS A 78 7.25 -23.20 -9.27
C LYS A 78 6.42 -23.01 -8.01
N VAL A 79 6.84 -23.69 -6.95
CA VAL A 79 6.27 -23.59 -5.61
C VAL A 79 7.38 -23.29 -4.61
N PHE A 80 7.19 -22.25 -3.79
CA PHE A 80 8.09 -21.88 -2.71
C PHE A 80 7.38 -22.07 -1.39
N GLU A 81 8.03 -22.71 -0.43
CA GLU A 81 7.58 -22.78 0.95
C GLU A 81 8.33 -21.71 1.77
N VAL A 82 7.60 -20.80 2.40
CA VAL A 82 8.16 -19.61 3.05
C VAL A 82 7.87 -19.61 4.54
N PHE A 83 8.93 -19.82 5.32
CA PHE A 83 8.92 -19.76 6.79
C PHE A 83 9.40 -18.40 7.34
N GLY A 84 9.94 -17.54 6.46
CA GLY A 84 10.60 -16.29 6.83
C GLY A 84 11.23 -15.63 5.62
N GLU A 85 12.04 -14.59 5.84
CA GLU A 85 12.46 -13.69 4.76
C GLU A 85 13.55 -14.25 3.83
N SER A 86 14.24 -15.32 4.23
CA SER A 86 15.41 -15.85 3.51
C SER A 86 15.14 -16.25 2.05
N MET A 87 13.88 -16.56 1.71
CA MET A 87 13.48 -16.97 0.38
C MET A 87 13.03 -15.80 -0.51
N LEU A 88 12.86 -14.59 0.03
CA LEU A 88 12.22 -13.49 -0.68
C LEU A 88 13.00 -13.06 -1.94
N ASP A 89 14.33 -13.00 -1.88
CA ASP A 89 15.14 -12.60 -3.03
C ASP A 89 14.93 -13.55 -4.23
N ASN A 90 14.91 -14.86 -3.96
CA ASN A 90 14.63 -15.87 -4.99
C ASN A 90 13.21 -15.75 -5.54
N VAL A 91 12.24 -15.47 -4.66
CA VAL A 91 10.84 -15.27 -5.05
C VAL A 91 10.72 -14.04 -5.95
N PHE A 92 11.33 -12.91 -5.59
CA PHE A 92 11.30 -11.69 -6.39
C PHE A 92 11.95 -11.87 -7.76
N GLU A 93 13.08 -12.56 -7.82
CA GLU A 93 13.75 -12.86 -9.09
C GLU A 93 12.85 -13.70 -10.01
N VAL A 94 12.22 -14.74 -9.45
CA VAL A 94 11.33 -15.62 -10.21
C VAL A 94 10.05 -14.90 -10.62
N LEU A 95 9.46 -14.11 -9.73
CA LEU A 95 8.29 -13.29 -10.05
C LEU A 95 8.60 -12.36 -11.22
N ASN A 96 9.67 -11.57 -11.12
CA ASN A 96 10.07 -10.63 -12.17
C ASN A 96 10.33 -11.32 -13.52
N LYS A 97 10.95 -12.51 -13.53
CA LYS A 97 11.21 -13.27 -14.76
C LYS A 97 9.95 -13.85 -15.43
N ASN A 98 8.89 -14.08 -14.66
CA ASN A 98 7.66 -14.71 -15.14
C ASN A 98 6.50 -13.72 -15.31
N SER A 99 6.73 -12.44 -15.02
CA SER A 99 5.74 -11.39 -15.16
C SER A 99 5.90 -10.71 -16.52
N PRO A 100 4.83 -10.61 -17.33
CA PRO A 100 4.81 -9.76 -18.52
C PRO A 100 5.05 -8.28 -18.19
N ASP A 101 5.59 -7.52 -19.15
CA ASP A 101 5.89 -6.09 -18.96
C ASP A 101 4.65 -5.25 -18.62
N ASP A 102 3.48 -5.59 -19.16
CA ASP A 102 2.20 -4.90 -18.90
C ASP A 102 1.61 -5.20 -17.51
N CYS A 103 2.18 -6.16 -16.78
CA CYS A 103 1.85 -6.40 -15.38
C CYS A 103 2.59 -5.43 -14.44
N HIS A 104 3.61 -4.71 -14.91
CA HIS A 104 4.35 -3.78 -14.07
C HIS A 104 3.62 -2.45 -13.91
N ARG A 105 3.68 -1.91 -12.69
CA ARG A 105 3.11 -0.60 -12.39
C ARG A 105 3.85 0.50 -13.15
N PRO A 106 3.14 1.44 -13.79
CA PRO A 106 3.77 2.57 -14.47
C PRO A 106 4.70 3.36 -13.54
N SER A 107 5.87 3.75 -14.08
CA SER A 107 6.89 4.47 -13.30
C SER A 107 6.39 5.80 -12.74
N GLU A 108 5.45 6.44 -13.43
CA GLU A 108 4.80 7.69 -13.05
C GLU A 108 3.95 7.51 -11.79
N GLU A 109 3.48 6.30 -11.51
CA GLU A 109 2.78 5.97 -10.28
C GLU A 109 3.72 5.56 -9.16
N LEU A 110 4.99 5.27 -9.43
CA LEU A 110 6.02 4.91 -8.44
C LEU A 110 6.89 6.10 -8.04
N SER A 111 7.07 7.05 -8.96
CA SER A 111 7.92 8.20 -8.78
C SER A 111 7.31 9.22 -7.81
N VAL A 112 8.20 9.97 -7.16
CA VAL A 112 7.86 11.28 -6.61
C VAL A 112 8.12 12.31 -7.69
N ASN A 113 7.29 13.34 -7.83
CA ASN A 113 7.70 14.49 -8.63
C ASN A 113 8.91 15.12 -7.92
N PRO A 114 10.07 15.26 -8.59
CA PRO A 114 11.23 15.89 -7.99
C PRO A 114 10.98 17.37 -7.71
N ASP A 115 9.97 18.00 -8.33
CA ASP A 115 9.58 19.36 -8.03
C ASP A 115 8.99 19.46 -6.61
N PRO A 116 9.73 20.05 -5.64
CA PRO A 116 9.26 20.22 -4.28
C PRO A 116 8.08 21.18 -4.18
N ALA A 117 7.77 21.97 -5.22
CA ALA A 117 6.57 22.79 -5.29
C ALA A 117 5.30 21.94 -5.53
N VAL A 118 5.44 20.73 -6.07
CA VAL A 118 4.32 19.83 -6.39
C VAL A 118 4.11 18.78 -5.31
N PHE A 119 5.18 18.14 -4.79
CA PHE A 119 5.09 17.17 -3.69
C PHE A 119 6.16 17.40 -2.60
N PRO A 120 6.07 18.47 -1.80
CA PRO A 120 7.09 18.85 -0.81
C PRO A 120 7.35 17.78 0.27
N CYS A 121 6.40 16.87 0.46
CA CYS A 121 6.48 15.78 1.43
C CYS A 121 6.59 14.39 0.79
N GLY A 122 6.69 14.24 -0.53
CA GLY A 122 6.77 12.91 -1.19
C GLY A 122 5.48 12.07 -1.20
N TYR A 123 4.40 12.48 -0.55
CA TYR A 123 3.08 11.86 -0.69
C TYR A 123 2.47 12.17 -2.07
N ARG A 124 1.88 11.16 -2.72
CA ARG A 124 1.16 11.30 -4.00
C ARG A 124 -0.33 11.47 -3.78
N CYS A 125 -0.72 12.54 -3.11
CA CYS A 125 -2.14 12.83 -2.87
C CYS A 125 -2.95 12.93 -4.18
N ASP A 126 -2.32 13.33 -5.27
CA ASP A 126 -2.91 13.32 -6.63
C ASP A 126 -3.39 11.92 -7.09
N LEU A 127 -2.94 10.84 -6.45
CA LEU A 127 -3.45 9.48 -6.68
C LEU A 127 -4.54 9.10 -5.66
N CYS A 128 -4.59 9.74 -4.49
CA CYS A 128 -5.57 9.47 -3.44
C CYS A 128 -6.95 10.02 -3.81
N LEU A 129 -7.92 9.12 -4.03
CA LEU A 129 -9.30 9.48 -4.31
C LEU A 129 -9.93 10.33 -3.21
N GLY A 130 -9.59 10.09 -1.94
CA GLY A 130 -10.12 10.87 -0.82
C GLY A 130 -9.70 12.34 -0.83
N SER A 131 -8.64 12.71 -1.56
CA SER A 131 -8.21 14.11 -1.72
C SER A 131 -8.71 14.77 -3.01
N LYS A 132 -9.19 13.98 -3.97
CA LYS A 132 -9.89 14.50 -5.14
C LYS A 132 -11.30 14.87 -4.71
N LYS A 133 -11.84 15.97 -5.24
CA LYS A 133 -13.28 16.19 -5.22
C LYS A 133 -13.90 15.10 -6.10
N TYR A 134 -14.17 13.95 -5.50
CA TYR A 134 -14.76 12.81 -6.18
C TYR A 134 -16.13 13.21 -6.71
N ASP A 135 -16.55 12.60 -7.82
CA ASP A 135 -17.80 12.92 -8.54
C ASP A 135 -18.96 13.17 -7.56
N ASP A 136 -19.42 14.42 -7.53
CA ASP A 136 -20.50 14.84 -6.63
C ASP A 136 -21.81 14.07 -6.90
N ASN A 137 -21.89 13.34 -8.03
CA ASN A 137 -23.01 12.46 -8.38
C ASN A 137 -22.88 11.01 -7.88
N ASN A 138 -21.73 10.59 -7.33
CA ASN A 138 -21.49 9.21 -6.89
C ASN A 138 -20.74 9.13 -5.54
N LEU A 139 -21.32 9.79 -4.55
CA LEU A 139 -20.78 9.91 -3.19
C LEU A 139 -20.52 8.56 -2.48
N SER A 140 -21.23 7.49 -2.85
CA SER A 140 -21.10 6.15 -2.24
C SER A 140 -19.73 5.50 -2.44
N GLN A 141 -19.08 5.73 -3.59
CA GLN A 141 -17.77 5.13 -3.83
C GLN A 141 -16.73 5.72 -2.87
N SER A 142 -16.72 7.03 -2.68
CA SER A 142 -15.81 7.73 -1.75
C SER A 142 -15.93 7.22 -0.31
N ASP A 143 -17.15 6.96 0.15
CA ASP A 143 -17.39 6.48 1.51
C ASP A 143 -16.95 5.01 1.69
N ASN A 144 -17.22 4.13 0.71
CA ASN A 144 -16.71 2.76 0.72
C ASN A 144 -15.18 2.73 0.71
N PHE A 145 -14.53 3.57 -0.09
CA PHE A 145 -13.07 3.72 -0.11
C PHE A 145 -12.51 4.14 1.25
N ALA A 146 -13.14 5.11 1.92
CA ALA A 146 -12.72 5.59 3.22
C ALA A 146 -12.89 4.52 4.31
N TYR A 147 -13.99 3.75 4.26
CA TYR A 147 -14.21 2.62 5.14
C TYR A 147 -13.19 1.50 4.94
N MET A 148 -12.93 1.09 3.69
CA MET A 148 -11.91 0.07 3.38
C MET A 148 -10.52 0.50 3.86
N ASN A 149 -10.13 1.76 3.62
CA ASN A 149 -8.89 2.32 4.16
C ASN A 149 -8.86 2.31 5.70
N ARG A 150 -9.98 2.59 6.36
CA ARG A 150 -10.06 2.57 7.82
C ARG A 150 -9.95 1.15 8.40
N VAL A 151 -10.60 0.16 7.79
CA VAL A 151 -10.47 -1.28 8.16
C VAL A 151 -9.01 -1.70 8.07
N CYS A 152 -8.37 -1.34 6.97
CA CYS A 152 -6.96 -1.56 6.65
C CYS A 152 -5.99 -1.00 7.70
N TYR A 153 -6.05 0.31 7.91
CA TYR A 153 -4.97 1.04 8.57
C TYR A 153 -5.25 1.35 10.03
N HIS A 154 -6.52 1.41 10.43
CA HIS A 154 -6.92 1.67 11.82
C HIS A 154 -7.41 0.42 12.56
N GLY A 155 -7.84 -0.63 11.85
CA GLY A 155 -8.17 -1.94 12.45
C GLY A 155 -7.00 -2.67 13.11
N CYS A 156 -5.77 -2.17 12.90
CA CYS A 156 -4.53 -2.65 13.51
C CYS A 156 -4.17 -1.94 14.82
N VAL A 157 -4.92 -0.90 15.20
CA VAL A 157 -4.67 -0.14 16.43
C VAL A 157 -5.54 -0.72 17.55
N PRO A 158 -4.95 -1.22 18.65
CA PRO A 158 -5.72 -1.74 19.78
C PRO A 158 -6.73 -0.70 20.30
N GLY A 159 -7.97 -1.14 20.51
CA GLY A 159 -9.03 -0.30 21.09
C GLY A 159 -9.71 0.67 20.13
N ILE A 160 -9.51 0.54 18.81
CA ILE A 160 -10.29 1.27 17.81
C ILE A 160 -11.43 0.39 17.29
N ASP A 161 -12.67 0.86 17.47
CA ASP A 161 -13.83 0.30 16.79
C ASP A 161 -13.78 0.66 15.30
N ILE A 162 -13.94 -0.35 14.44
CA ILE A 162 -13.98 -0.17 12.99
C ILE A 162 -15.37 0.33 12.61
N GLU A 163 -15.54 1.64 12.66
CA GLU A 163 -16.73 2.35 12.19
C GLU A 163 -16.41 3.13 10.90
N ARG A 164 -17.45 3.60 10.18
CA ARG A 164 -17.22 4.52 9.06
C ARG A 164 -16.56 5.81 9.56
N PRO A 165 -15.55 6.35 8.86
CA PRO A 165 -14.96 7.62 9.24
C PRO A 165 -16.03 8.72 9.25
N PRO A 166 -15.87 9.76 10.11
CA PRO A 166 -16.85 10.83 10.19
C PRO A 166 -16.98 11.51 8.83
N ALA A 167 -18.22 11.57 8.35
CA ALA A 167 -18.61 12.29 7.15
C ALA A 167 -18.48 13.81 7.33
N ASP A 168 -18.21 14.52 6.24
CA ASP A 168 -18.37 15.97 6.19
C ASP A 168 -19.86 16.38 6.15
N GLU A 169 -20.12 17.68 5.99
CA GLU A 169 -21.47 18.26 5.98
C GLU A 169 -22.40 17.69 4.88
N ILE A 170 -21.84 17.02 3.87
CA ILE A 170 -22.61 16.39 2.78
C ILE A 170 -22.70 14.85 2.92
N GLY A 171 -22.26 14.29 4.05
CA GLY A 171 -22.38 12.86 4.32
C GLY A 171 -21.22 12.01 3.78
N VAL A 172 -20.06 12.60 3.44
CA VAL A 172 -18.94 11.86 2.81
C VAL A 172 -17.61 12.15 3.49
N PHE A 173 -16.75 11.13 3.65
CA PHE A 173 -15.39 11.38 4.08
C PHE A 173 -14.59 12.13 3.01
N ARG A 174 -14.02 13.29 3.38
CA ARG A 174 -13.09 14.05 2.55
C ARG A 174 -11.76 14.21 3.25
N CYS A 175 -10.69 13.72 2.63
CA CYS A 175 -9.34 14.01 3.08
C CYS A 175 -8.97 15.43 2.66
N SER A 176 -8.53 16.26 3.60
CA SER A 176 -8.03 17.61 3.31
C SER A 176 -6.77 17.62 2.44
N GLY A 177 -6.20 16.45 2.16
CA GLY A 177 -4.93 16.28 1.46
C GLY A 177 -3.75 16.86 2.24
N CYS A 178 -2.54 16.67 1.71
CA CYS A 178 -1.34 17.36 2.19
C CYS A 178 -1.28 18.82 1.69
N ASN A 179 -2.24 19.25 0.87
CA ASN A 179 -2.24 20.55 0.24
C ASN A 179 -3.20 21.50 0.95
N GLN A 180 -2.72 22.08 2.04
CA GLN A 180 -3.17 23.39 2.50
C GLN A 180 -2.14 23.90 3.49
N SER A 181 -1.79 25.17 3.36
CA SER A 181 -0.97 25.99 4.27
C SER A 181 -1.43 25.96 5.75
N ASN A 182 -2.52 25.25 6.05
CA ASN A 182 -3.03 24.95 7.39
C ASN A 182 -2.58 23.60 7.97
N ASN A 183 -1.82 22.79 7.22
CA ASN A 183 -1.44 21.46 7.68
C ASN A 183 -0.23 21.51 8.62
N LYS A 184 -0.42 22.07 9.83
CA LYS A 184 0.50 21.95 10.98
C LYS A 184 0.81 20.49 11.35
N PHE A 185 0.14 19.52 10.72
CA PHE A 185 0.28 18.09 10.97
C PHE A 185 1.26 17.36 10.04
N CYS A 186 1.65 17.92 8.88
CA CYS A 186 2.67 17.27 8.04
C CYS A 186 4.08 17.57 8.56
N ARG A 187 4.49 16.82 9.59
CA ARG A 187 5.81 16.92 10.23
C ARG A 187 6.96 16.82 9.23
N CYS A 188 6.75 16.16 8.09
CA CYS A 188 7.72 16.01 7.01
C CYS A 188 8.11 17.34 6.38
N ILE A 189 7.12 18.18 6.02
CA ILE A 189 7.36 19.48 5.36
C ILE A 189 8.03 20.46 6.33
N ALA A 190 7.55 20.50 7.57
CA ALA A 190 8.15 21.36 8.59
C ALA A 190 9.62 20.97 8.83
N CYS A 191 9.88 19.67 9.02
CA CYS A 191 11.22 19.15 9.26
C CYS A 191 12.18 19.39 8.08
N SER A 192 11.76 19.14 6.83
CA SER A 192 12.61 19.38 5.67
C SER A 192 13.02 20.85 5.58
N LYS A 193 12.06 21.77 5.74
CA LYS A 193 12.30 23.22 5.75
C LYS A 193 13.20 23.67 6.89
N GLU A 194 12.97 23.21 8.12
CA GLU A 194 13.80 23.54 9.29
C GLU A 194 15.25 23.09 9.11
N LYS A 195 15.48 21.96 8.42
CA LYS A 195 16.82 21.44 8.12
C LYS A 195 17.44 22.02 6.85
N GLY A 196 16.73 22.90 6.12
CA GLY A 196 17.21 23.51 4.89
C GLY A 196 17.16 22.62 3.65
N TYR A 197 16.39 21.53 3.67
CA TYR A 197 16.17 20.66 2.50
C TYR A 197 14.86 21.01 1.79
N ALA A 198 14.83 20.90 0.48
CA ALA A 198 13.64 21.13 -0.32
C ALA A 198 12.56 20.05 -0.06
N ASN A 199 12.98 18.80 0.14
CA ASN A 199 12.10 17.68 0.47
C ASN A 199 12.87 16.57 1.23
N CYS A 200 12.17 15.48 1.56
CA CYS A 200 12.78 14.39 2.33
C CYS A 200 13.61 13.41 1.50
N ALA A 201 13.48 13.40 0.17
CA ALA A 201 14.39 12.67 -0.70
C ALA A 201 15.80 13.27 -0.60
N GLU A 202 15.90 14.59 -0.69
CA GLU A 202 17.15 15.34 -0.56
C GLU A 202 17.81 15.13 0.81
N CYS A 203 17.01 15.15 1.89
CA CYS A 203 17.51 14.90 3.25
C CYS A 203 18.14 13.50 3.42
N GLY A 204 17.63 12.49 2.69
CA GLY A 204 18.18 11.14 2.66
C GLY A 204 18.07 10.32 3.95
N ASN A 205 17.54 10.88 5.05
CA ASN A 205 17.48 10.26 6.39
C ASN A 205 16.07 9.75 6.79
N TYR A 206 15.15 9.59 5.84
CA TYR A 206 13.74 9.25 6.12
C TYR A 206 13.55 7.86 6.76
N HIS A 207 14.48 6.92 6.56
CA HIS A 207 14.43 5.60 7.21
C HIS A 207 14.82 5.60 8.69
N SER A 208 15.74 6.48 9.09
CA SER A 208 16.28 6.52 10.45
C SER A 208 15.62 7.58 11.32
N CYS A 209 14.85 8.52 10.74
CA CYS A 209 14.24 9.60 11.49
C CYS A 209 12.80 9.30 11.95
N GLY A 210 12.46 9.73 13.16
CA GLY A 210 11.14 9.52 13.78
C GLY A 210 10.00 10.34 13.16
N VAL A 211 10.27 11.13 12.11
CA VAL A 211 9.23 11.87 11.36
C VAL A 211 8.28 10.90 10.65
N TYR A 212 8.77 9.71 10.32
CA TYR A 212 8.07 8.66 9.56
C TYR A 212 7.77 7.41 10.39
N ARG A 213 7.68 7.57 11.72
CA ARG A 213 7.46 6.43 12.64
C ARG A 213 6.19 5.66 12.28
N ASP A 214 5.17 6.37 11.81
CA ASP A 214 3.84 5.83 11.53
C ASP A 214 3.49 5.79 10.02
N SER A 215 4.50 5.83 9.14
CA SER A 215 4.27 5.70 7.69
C SER A 215 3.67 4.35 7.35
N HIS A 216 2.64 4.36 6.51
CA HIS A 216 2.01 3.15 6.01
C HIS A 216 2.92 2.39 5.05
N TYR A 217 2.87 1.06 5.12
CA TYR A 217 3.59 0.19 4.19
C TYR A 217 2.63 -0.49 3.21
N ALA A 218 3.08 -0.80 2.00
CA ALA A 218 2.20 -1.27 0.94
C ALA A 218 1.46 -2.58 1.27
N GLY A 219 2.11 -3.49 1.98
CA GLY A 219 1.55 -4.78 2.39
C GLY A 219 0.72 -4.72 3.68
N GLN A 220 0.38 -3.53 4.18
CA GLN A 220 -0.09 -3.38 5.55
C GLN A 220 -1.42 -4.05 5.83
N CYS A 221 -2.22 -4.41 4.82
CA CYS A 221 -3.57 -4.98 4.98
C CYS A 221 -4.41 -4.99 3.67
N ASN A 222 -5.59 -5.61 3.75
CA ASN A 222 -6.63 -5.86 2.72
C ASN A 222 -6.28 -6.89 1.65
N LEU A 223 -6.37 -8.15 2.00
CA LEU A 223 -6.28 -9.23 1.03
C LEU A 223 -7.63 -9.29 0.32
N GLY A 224 -7.77 -8.67 -0.86
CA GLY A 224 -9.06 -8.62 -1.57
C GLY A 224 -9.38 -7.30 -2.28
N ILE A 225 -8.39 -6.62 -2.85
CA ILE A 225 -8.52 -5.33 -3.52
C ILE A 225 -8.07 -5.39 -4.98
N THR A 226 -8.71 -4.59 -5.82
CA THR A 226 -8.37 -4.46 -7.24
C THR A 226 -7.08 -3.67 -7.44
N ALA A 227 -6.46 -3.78 -8.61
CA ALA A 227 -5.29 -2.98 -8.96
C ALA A 227 -5.58 -1.46 -8.88
N GLU A 228 -6.79 -1.06 -9.24
CA GLU A 228 -7.27 0.34 -9.17
C GLU A 228 -7.37 0.81 -7.71
N GLU A 229 -7.89 -0.04 -6.83
CA GLU A 229 -7.94 0.23 -5.40
C GLU A 229 -6.55 0.28 -4.76
N VAL A 230 -5.62 -0.59 -5.16
CA VAL A 230 -4.21 -0.48 -4.72
C VAL A 230 -3.66 0.90 -5.08
N THR A 231 -3.89 1.33 -6.33
CA THR A 231 -3.44 2.64 -6.84
C THR A 231 -4.02 3.80 -6.05
N ALA A 232 -5.28 3.70 -5.61
CA ALA A 232 -6.00 4.75 -4.92
C ALA A 232 -5.83 4.74 -3.38
N LEU A 233 -5.65 3.57 -2.77
CA LEU A 233 -5.75 3.35 -1.32
C LEU A 233 -4.43 3.02 -0.65
N VAL A 234 -3.46 2.48 -1.40
CA VAL A 234 -2.19 1.97 -0.86
C VAL A 234 -1.05 2.87 -1.34
N ILE A 235 -0.91 2.95 -2.66
CA ILE A 235 0.16 3.63 -3.38
C ILE A 235 0.36 5.11 -3.00
N PRO A 236 -0.67 5.92 -2.65
CA PRO A 236 -0.48 7.30 -2.19
C PRO A 236 0.25 7.40 -0.85
N TYR A 237 0.18 6.35 -0.02
CA TYR A 237 0.70 6.34 1.35
C TYR A 237 2.06 5.60 1.47
N CYS A 238 2.50 4.88 0.44
CA CYS A 238 3.78 4.17 0.35
C CYS A 238 4.99 5.10 0.19
N MET A 239 5.10 6.10 1.06
CA MET A 239 6.05 7.18 0.89
C MET A 239 7.52 6.70 0.95
N LYS A 240 7.85 5.79 1.87
CA LYS A 240 9.23 5.30 2.01
C LYS A 240 9.66 4.54 0.76
N GLU A 241 8.80 3.66 0.26
CA GLU A 241 9.02 2.88 -0.95
C GLU A 241 9.23 3.78 -2.18
N ARG A 242 8.46 4.87 -2.30
CA ARG A 242 8.64 5.87 -3.38
C ARG A 242 9.96 6.63 -3.28
N LEU A 243 10.35 7.02 -2.08
CA LEU A 243 11.63 7.70 -1.86
C LEU A 243 12.80 6.76 -2.16
N ASP A 244 12.69 5.47 -1.80
CA ASP A 244 13.67 4.45 -2.16
C ASP A 244 13.76 4.26 -3.67
N TYR A 245 12.61 4.16 -4.35
CA TYR A 245 12.55 4.09 -5.81
C TYR A 245 13.21 5.31 -6.46
N PHE A 246 12.88 6.52 -6.00
CA PHE A 246 13.48 7.75 -6.51
C PHE A 246 15.01 7.76 -6.34
N ARG A 247 15.52 7.34 -5.17
CA ARG A 247 16.97 7.28 -4.94
C ARG A 247 17.66 6.22 -5.80
N SER A 248 17.02 5.08 -6.06
CA SER A 248 17.60 4.08 -6.97
C SER A 248 17.72 4.63 -8.39
N GLN A 249 16.73 5.40 -8.86
CA GLN A 249 16.80 6.03 -10.19
C GLN A 249 17.93 7.07 -10.30
N LEU A 250 18.19 7.85 -9.23
CA LEU A 250 19.30 8.80 -9.20
C LEU A 250 20.67 8.12 -9.26
N ILE A 251 20.84 7.00 -8.55
CA ILE A 251 22.09 6.23 -8.52
C ILE A 251 22.33 5.57 -9.89
N GLU A 252 21.27 5.10 -10.54
CA GLU A 252 21.32 4.48 -11.86
C GLU A 252 21.44 5.47 -13.03
N GLY A 253 21.45 6.79 -12.75
CA GLY A 253 21.54 7.84 -13.77
C GLY A 253 20.31 7.94 -14.67
N ARG A 254 19.12 7.56 -14.16
CA ARG A 254 17.85 7.50 -14.91
C ARG A 254 16.95 8.74 -14.72
N CYS A 255 17.54 9.89 -14.40
CA CYS A 255 16.81 11.16 -14.22
C CYS A 255 17.33 12.25 -15.16
#